data_AF-A0A1G4M945-F1
#
_entry.id   AF-A0A1G4M945-F1
#
_cell.length_a   1.000
_cell.length_b   1.000
_cell.length_c   1.000
_cell.angle_alpha   90.00
_cell.angle_beta   90.00
_cell.angle_gamma   90.00
#
_symmetry.space_group_name_H-M   'P 1'
#
loop_
_entity.id
_entity.type
_entity.pdbx_description
1 polymer ?
#
loop_
_entity_poly.entity_id
_entity_poly.type
_entity_poly.pdbx_seq_one_letter_code
_entity_poly.pdbx_strand_id
1 'polypeptide(L)'
;MFKAGCRWCGPKPQGLIKRNYIRPPTYFNKPGLAGQPAQNVTTLPLYAPPVKPSKEVRKPFLEIATGIAVLVLSFFALDNYRIRLGLESKLEDQLLKIKSAQELYNKQINAQRKKRELQILNERKQMQMRQMKISLHVALLRKQLLDHDIQPVSIEDALQEYEKSVRMENSISNVSGTSLWVIDDSPTKAFVPNAREYDSKKENS
;
A
#
# COMPACT_ATOMS: atom_id res chain seq x y z
N MET A 1 22.52 -27.41 44.47
CA MET A 1 21.84 -26.09 44.58
C MET A 1 21.72 -25.48 43.18
N PHE A 2 20.56 -25.63 42.54
CA PHE A 2 20.29 -25.10 41.20
C PHE A 2 19.58 -23.76 41.30
N LYS A 3 20.18 -22.70 40.75
CA LYS A 3 19.59 -21.36 40.68
C LYS A 3 18.96 -21.20 39.28
N ALA A 4 17.65 -21.43 39.21
CA ALA A 4 16.86 -21.22 38.00
C ALA A 4 16.70 -19.72 37.73
N GLY A 5 17.38 -19.21 36.69
CA GLY A 5 17.19 -17.86 36.18
C GLY A 5 16.23 -17.89 34.99
N CYS A 6 14.94 -17.66 35.24
CA CYS A 6 13.98 -17.36 34.18
C CYS A 6 14.32 -16.01 33.56
N ARG A 7 14.83 -16.01 32.32
CA ARG A 7 15.09 -14.81 31.53
C ARG A 7 14.31 -14.88 30.22
N TRP A 8 13.01 -14.58 30.30
CA TRP A 8 12.15 -14.33 29.14
C TRP A 8 11.54 -12.94 29.28
N CYS A 9 12.28 -11.91 28.86
CA CYS A 9 11.69 -10.63 28.51
C CYS A 9 11.46 -10.64 26.99
N GLY A 10 10.21 -10.79 26.58
CA GLY A 10 9.82 -10.66 25.18
C GLY A 10 10.08 -9.24 24.64
N PRO A 11 10.25 -9.08 23.32
CA PRO A 11 10.45 -7.78 22.71
C PRO A 11 9.20 -6.91 22.88
N LYS A 12 9.38 -5.71 23.44
CA LYS A 12 8.35 -4.66 23.47
C LYS A 12 7.93 -4.32 22.03
N PRO A 13 6.63 -4.29 21.68
CA PRO A 13 6.20 -3.81 20.38
C PRO A 13 6.51 -2.32 20.28
N GLN A 14 7.47 -1.98 19.41
CA GLN A 14 7.79 -0.62 19.03
C GLN A 14 6.66 -0.06 18.16
N GLY A 15 6.23 1.16 18.51
CA GLY A 15 5.67 2.14 17.57
C GLY A 15 4.47 1.69 16.74
N LEU A 16 3.26 1.90 17.27
CA LEU A 16 2.06 2.03 16.43
C LEU A 16 2.30 3.14 15.40
N ILE A 17 2.53 2.76 14.15
CA ILE A 17 2.51 3.64 12.99
C ILE A 17 1.12 4.29 12.96
N LYS A 18 1.05 5.59 13.29
CA LYS A 18 -0.16 6.39 13.12
C LYS A 18 -0.50 6.43 11.63
N ARG A 19 -1.47 5.61 11.22
CA ARG A 19 -2.12 5.74 9.92
C ARG A 19 -2.83 7.09 9.90
N ASN A 20 -2.31 8.02 9.11
CA ASN A 20 -3.00 9.27 8.79
C ASN A 20 -4.21 8.93 7.92
N TYR A 21 -5.36 8.69 8.56
CA TYR A 21 -6.64 8.65 7.86
C TYR A 21 -7.00 10.09 7.50
N ILE A 22 -6.95 10.42 6.21
CA ILE A 22 -7.60 11.62 5.67
C ILE A 22 -9.10 11.41 5.89
N ARG A 23 -9.64 12.05 6.92
CA ARG A 23 -11.09 12.06 7.15
C ARG A 23 -11.71 12.92 6.04
N PRO A 24 -12.80 12.48 5.40
CA PRO A 24 -13.54 13.32 4.47
C PRO A 24 -13.99 14.60 5.21
N PRO A 25 -14.12 15.74 4.50
CA PRO A 25 -14.43 17.02 5.12
C PRO A 25 -15.78 16.93 5.85
N THR A 26 -15.72 16.99 7.18
CA THR A 26 -16.90 16.97 8.05
C THR A 26 -17.51 18.36 8.12
N TYR A 27 -18.33 18.71 7.13
CA TYR A 27 -19.13 19.94 7.17
C TYR A 27 -20.26 19.89 8.20
N PHE A 28 -20.56 18.73 8.79
CA PHE A 28 -21.75 18.52 9.64
C PHE A 28 -21.50 18.16 11.11
N ASN A 29 -20.25 18.06 11.59
CA ASN A 29 -19.98 17.69 12.98
C ASN A 29 -19.25 18.80 13.74
N LYS A 30 -20.03 19.77 14.26
CA LYS A 30 -19.63 20.57 15.42
C LYS A 30 -20.15 19.89 16.69
N PRO A 31 -19.28 19.42 17.61
CA PRO A 31 -19.70 18.91 18.90
C PRO A 31 -19.93 20.11 19.82
N GLY A 32 -21.19 20.42 20.07
CA GLY A 32 -21.62 21.57 20.87
C GLY A 32 -23.14 21.75 20.96
N LEU A 33 -23.91 21.08 20.10
CA LEU A 33 -25.36 20.94 20.27
C LEU A 33 -25.74 19.47 20.11
N ALA A 34 -25.62 18.70 21.18
CA ALA A 34 -26.30 17.41 21.30
C ALA A 34 -26.94 17.36 22.69
N GLY A 35 -28.23 17.69 22.72
CA GLY A 35 -29.00 17.76 23.94
C GLY A 35 -30.40 18.35 23.75
N GLN A 36 -30.99 18.21 22.56
CA GLN A 36 -32.44 18.32 22.40
C GLN A 36 -32.88 17.18 21.47
N PRO A 37 -33.93 16.42 21.82
CA PRO A 37 -34.51 15.47 20.90
C PRO A 37 -34.93 16.21 19.63
N ALA A 38 -34.55 15.70 18.47
CA ALA A 38 -35.02 16.21 17.18
C ALA A 38 -36.52 15.90 17.02
N GLN A 39 -37.36 16.61 17.76
CA GLN A 39 -38.65 17.06 17.26
C GLN A 39 -38.37 18.32 16.48
N ASN A 40 -38.42 18.21 15.16
CA ASN A 40 -38.59 19.29 14.18
C ASN A 40 -38.77 18.54 12.83
N VAL A 41 -39.76 17.65 12.71
CA VAL A 41 -41.01 18.04 12.02
C VAL A 41 -41.03 19.54 11.81
N THR A 42 -40.63 20.00 10.64
CA THR A 42 -41.00 21.33 10.17
C THR A 42 -42.53 21.31 10.07
N THR A 43 -43.18 21.53 11.20
CA THR A 43 -44.52 22.05 11.26
C THR A 43 -44.40 23.42 10.61
N LEU A 44 -44.66 23.46 9.30
CA LEU A 44 -45.26 24.63 8.68
C LEU A 44 -46.32 25.12 9.67
N PRO A 45 -46.39 26.44 9.96
CA PRO A 45 -47.52 26.94 10.74
C PRO A 45 -48.78 26.50 9.99
N LEU A 46 -49.49 25.54 10.58
CA LEU A 46 -50.83 25.15 10.20
C LEU A 46 -51.76 26.28 10.67
N TYR A 47 -51.51 27.49 10.17
CA TYR A 47 -52.52 28.54 10.14
C TYR A 47 -53.24 28.38 8.81
N ALA A 48 -54.06 27.34 8.74
CA ALA A 48 -55.16 27.36 7.82
C ALA A 48 -56.03 28.56 8.25
N PRO A 49 -56.24 29.58 7.39
CA PRO A 49 -57.24 30.58 7.70
C PRO A 49 -58.57 29.84 7.91
N PRO A 50 -59.42 30.25 8.88
CA PRO A 50 -60.73 29.65 9.02
C PRO A 50 -61.48 29.84 7.69
N VAL A 51 -61.59 28.76 6.93
CA VAL A 51 -62.48 28.69 5.76
C VAL A 51 -63.88 28.76 6.33
N LYS A 52 -64.39 29.99 6.46
CA LYS A 52 -65.80 30.23 6.66
C LYS A 52 -66.51 29.44 5.54
N PRO A 53 -67.51 28.59 5.82
CA PRO A 53 -68.34 28.02 4.77
C PRO A 53 -69.22 29.14 4.24
N SER A 54 -68.63 30.05 3.46
CA SER A 54 -69.38 31.03 2.71
C SER A 54 -70.02 30.28 1.57
N LYS A 55 -71.28 29.89 1.81
CA LYS A 55 -72.36 29.71 0.84
C LYS A 55 -71.92 29.27 -0.55
N GLU A 56 -72.32 28.04 -0.88
CA GLU A 56 -72.53 27.52 -2.23
C GLU A 56 -72.57 28.61 -3.33
N VAL A 57 -71.41 28.93 -3.89
CA VAL A 57 -71.33 29.49 -5.22
C VAL A 57 -70.57 28.47 -6.03
N ARG A 58 -71.32 27.51 -6.58
CA ARG A 58 -70.85 26.62 -7.64
C ARG A 58 -70.22 27.49 -8.72
N LYS A 59 -68.89 27.50 -8.78
CA LYS A 59 -68.16 28.03 -9.93
C LYS A 59 -67.49 26.81 -10.57
N PRO A 60 -67.98 26.34 -11.73
CA PRO A 60 -67.41 25.18 -12.42
C PRO A 60 -65.89 25.33 -12.66
N PHE A 61 -65.39 26.57 -12.69
CA PHE A 61 -63.97 26.89 -12.78
C PHE A 61 -63.10 26.37 -11.62
N LEU A 62 -63.63 26.24 -10.40
CA LEU A 62 -62.85 25.71 -9.27
C LEU A 62 -62.67 24.20 -9.38
N GLU A 63 -63.71 23.48 -9.79
CA GLU A 63 -63.66 22.04 -10.07
C GLU A 63 -62.74 21.73 -11.27
N ILE A 64 -62.75 22.61 -12.28
CA ILE A 64 -61.81 22.52 -13.40
C ILE A 64 -60.38 22.79 -12.94
N ALA A 65 -60.16 23.79 -12.08
CA ALA A 65 -58.83 24.12 -11.56
C ALA A 65 -58.26 23.00 -10.66
N THR A 66 -59.09 22.36 -9.82
CA THR A 66 -58.66 21.20 -9.02
C THR A 66 -58.39 19.98 -9.90
N GLY A 67 -59.21 19.74 -10.94
CA GLY A 67 -58.95 18.70 -11.93
C GLY A 67 -57.62 18.89 -12.67
N ILE A 68 -57.31 20.12 -13.09
CA ILE A 68 -56.04 20.48 -13.71
C ILE A 68 -54.88 20.31 -12.73
N ALA A 69 -55.04 20.74 -11.46
CA ALA A 69 -54.01 20.59 -10.44
C ALA A 69 -53.67 19.11 -10.17
N VAL A 70 -54.67 18.24 -10.10
CA VAL A 70 -54.47 16.79 -9.94
C VAL A 70 -53.77 16.19 -11.15
N LEU A 71 -54.12 16.63 -12.37
CA LEU A 71 -53.45 16.18 -13.60
C LEU A 71 -51.97 16.60 -13.65
N VAL A 72 -51.67 17.87 -13.34
CA VAL A 72 -50.30 18.38 -13.28
C VAL A 72 -49.49 17.65 -12.22
N LEU A 73 -50.06 17.42 -11.04
CA LEU A 73 -49.40 16.69 -9.96
C LEU A 73 -49.13 15.22 -10.34
N SER A 74 -50.10 14.58 -11.01
CA SER A 74 -49.96 13.20 -11.51
C SER A 74 -48.88 13.09 -12.59
N PHE A 75 -48.84 14.06 -13.52
CA PHE A 75 -47.80 14.13 -14.55
C PHE A 75 -46.42 14.32 -13.92
N PHE A 76 -46.30 15.24 -12.95
CA PHE A 76 -45.05 15.48 -12.25
C PHE A 76 -44.57 14.26 -11.43
N ALA A 77 -45.49 13.53 -10.80
CA ALA A 77 -45.17 12.29 -10.09
C ALA A 77 -44.62 11.21 -11.04
N LEU A 78 -45.22 11.06 -12.22
CA LEU A 78 -44.76 10.12 -13.25
C LEU A 78 -43.39 10.53 -13.82
N ASP A 79 -43.16 11.81 -14.04
CA ASP A 79 -41.87 12.32 -14.55
C ASP A 79 -40.75 12.09 -13.53
N ASN A 80 -41.00 12.41 -12.25
CA ASN A 80 -40.04 12.14 -11.17
C ASN A 80 -39.73 10.64 -11.03
N TYR A 81 -40.74 9.77 -11.19
CA TYR A 81 -40.53 8.32 -11.14
C TYR A 81 -39.61 7.84 -12.27
N ARG A 82 -39.81 8.34 -13.50
CA ARG A 82 -38.95 8.00 -14.65
C ARG A 82 -37.52 8.51 -14.48
N ILE A 83 -37.36 9.74 -13.99
CA ILE A 83 -36.03 10.31 -13.70
C ILE A 83 -35.31 9.49 -12.63
N ARG A 84 -36.02 9.09 -11.57
CA ARG A 84 -35.46 8.27 -10.50
C ARG A 84 -34.99 6.90 -11.01
N LEU A 85 -35.79 6.22 -11.82
CA LEU A 85 -35.39 4.96 -12.46
C LEU A 85 -34.13 5.12 -13.33
N GLY A 86 -34.04 6.22 -14.09
CA GLY A 86 -32.85 6.51 -14.91
C GLY A 86 -31.60 6.86 -14.10
N LEU A 87 -31.76 7.37 -12.88
CA LEU A 87 -30.65 7.62 -11.96
C LEU A 87 -30.19 6.33 -11.27
N GLU A 88 -31.12 5.47 -10.87
CA GLU A 88 -30.83 4.17 -10.26
C GLU A 88 -30.03 3.29 -11.23
N SER A 89 -30.42 3.20 -12.51
CA SER A 89 -29.66 2.44 -13.51
C SER A 89 -28.25 2.98 -13.75
N LYS A 90 -28.09 4.31 -13.84
CA LYS A 90 -26.77 4.94 -13.97
C LYS A 90 -25.89 4.69 -12.75
N LEU A 91 -26.47 4.66 -11.56
CA LEU A 91 -25.76 4.37 -10.32
C LEU A 91 -25.27 2.91 -10.32
N GLU A 92 -26.12 1.96 -10.71
CA GLU A 92 -25.73 0.55 -10.86
C GLU A 92 -24.58 0.38 -11.88
N ASP A 93 -24.68 1.03 -13.04
CA ASP A 93 -23.62 1.02 -14.04
C ASP A 93 -22.29 1.58 -13.50
N GLN A 94 -22.35 2.66 -12.72
CA GLN A 94 -21.17 3.23 -12.09
C GLN A 94 -20.57 2.29 -11.04
N LEU A 95 -21.40 1.64 -10.22
CA LEU A 95 -20.93 0.67 -9.23
C LEU A 95 -20.25 -0.52 -9.89
N LEU A 96 -20.82 -1.04 -10.99
CA LEU A 96 -20.21 -2.13 -11.76
C LEU A 96 -18.86 -1.70 -12.35
N LYS A 97 -18.78 -0.50 -12.92
CA LYS A 97 -17.51 0.05 -13.44
C LYS A 97 -16.46 0.19 -12.35
N ILE A 98 -16.81 0.78 -11.20
CA ILE A 98 -15.90 0.93 -10.06
C ILE A 98 -15.43 -0.44 -9.56
N LYS A 99 -16.34 -1.41 -9.42
CA LYS A 99 -16.00 -2.76 -8.97
C LYS A 99 -15.03 -3.44 -9.95
N SER A 100 -15.31 -3.39 -11.25
CA SER A 100 -14.42 -3.97 -12.27
C SER A 100 -13.03 -3.30 -12.27
N ALA A 101 -12.97 -1.98 -12.13
CA ALA A 101 -11.72 -1.24 -12.05
C ALA A 101 -10.92 -1.60 -10.79
N GLN A 102 -11.60 -1.74 -9.65
CA GLN A 102 -10.99 -2.15 -8.38
C GLN A 102 -10.43 -3.58 -8.47
N GLU A 103 -11.13 -4.50 -9.11
CA GLU A 103 -10.64 -5.86 -9.34
C GLU A 103 -9.38 -5.87 -10.21
N LEU A 104 -9.36 -5.11 -11.30
CA LEU A 104 -8.18 -4.97 -12.16
C LEU A 104 -6.99 -4.37 -11.39
N TYR A 105 -7.24 -3.32 -10.61
CA TYR A 105 -6.22 -2.68 -9.78
C TYR A 105 -5.63 -3.66 -8.75
N ASN A 106 -6.48 -4.43 -8.08
CA ASN A 106 -6.05 -5.47 -7.13
C ASN A 106 -5.22 -6.55 -7.82
N LYS A 107 -5.61 -6.99 -9.02
CA LYS A 107 -4.84 -7.95 -9.82
C LYS A 107 -3.45 -7.38 -10.19
N GLN A 108 -3.38 -6.12 -10.61
CA GLN A 108 -2.12 -5.45 -10.93
C GLN A 108 -1.19 -5.34 -9.72
N ILE A 109 -1.71 -4.93 -8.56
CA ILE A 109 -0.92 -4.87 -7.32
C ILE A 109 -0.39 -6.25 -6.95
N ASN A 110 -1.24 -7.28 -7.00
CA ASN A 110 -0.84 -8.64 -6.66
C ASN A 110 0.22 -9.17 -7.63
N ALA A 111 0.10 -8.89 -8.92
CA ALA A 111 1.12 -9.22 -9.91
C ALA A 111 2.44 -8.49 -9.65
N GLN A 112 2.40 -7.20 -9.33
CA GLN A 112 3.59 -6.42 -8.99
C GLN A 112 4.27 -6.92 -7.71
N ARG A 113 3.50 -7.28 -6.67
CA ARG A 113 4.04 -7.88 -5.43
C ARG A 113 4.76 -9.19 -5.73
N LYS A 114 4.11 -10.11 -6.44
CA LYS A 114 4.71 -11.38 -6.85
C LYS A 114 5.97 -11.18 -7.70
N LYS A 115 5.98 -10.22 -8.63
CA LYS A 115 7.16 -9.88 -9.43
C LYS A 115 8.33 -9.42 -8.54
N ARG A 116 8.07 -8.54 -7.56
CA ARG A 116 9.10 -8.09 -6.62
C ARG A 116 9.60 -9.24 -5.73
N GLU A 117 8.71 -10.09 -5.24
CA GLU A 117 9.09 -11.26 -4.44
C GLU A 117 9.97 -12.23 -5.23
N LEU A 118 9.61 -12.52 -6.49
CA LEU A 118 10.42 -13.36 -7.37
C LEU A 118 11.77 -12.74 -7.69
N GLN A 119 11.83 -11.42 -7.91
CA GLN A 119 13.07 -10.70 -8.11
C GLN A 119 13.99 -10.81 -6.88
N ILE A 120 13.47 -10.53 -5.69
CA ILE A 120 14.21 -10.64 -4.43
C ILE A 120 14.72 -12.07 -4.21
N LEU A 121 13.88 -13.08 -4.52
CA LEU A 121 14.29 -14.48 -4.41
C LEU A 121 15.43 -14.82 -5.37
N ASN A 122 15.37 -14.33 -6.61
CA ASN A 122 16.41 -14.53 -7.60
C ASN A 122 17.72 -13.84 -7.18
N GLU A 123 17.65 -12.61 -6.68
CA GLU A 123 18.81 -11.88 -6.15
C GLU A 123 19.46 -12.63 -4.98
N ARG A 124 18.67 -13.13 -4.02
CA ARG A 124 19.17 -13.96 -2.90
C ARG A 124 19.82 -15.24 -3.39
N LYS A 125 19.20 -15.94 -4.34
CA LYS A 125 19.75 -17.16 -4.94
C LYS A 125 21.09 -16.89 -5.62
N GLN A 126 21.20 -15.80 -6.38
CA GLN A 126 22.44 -15.41 -7.05
C GLN A 126 23.54 -15.05 -6.05
N MET A 127 23.20 -14.31 -4.99
CA MET A 127 24.13 -13.99 -3.91
C MET A 127 24.67 -15.24 -3.22
N GLN A 128 23.79 -16.19 -2.86
CA GLN A 128 24.18 -17.46 -2.25
C GLN A 128 25.08 -18.29 -3.17
N MET A 129 24.75 -18.33 -4.47
CA MET A 129 25.57 -19.05 -5.45
C MET A 129 26.95 -18.42 -5.61
N ARG A 130 27.05 -17.08 -5.57
CA ARG A 130 28.33 -16.35 -5.60
C ARG A 130 29.16 -16.63 -4.34
N GLN A 131 28.54 -16.56 -3.16
CA GLN A 131 29.21 -16.89 -1.90
C GLN A 131 29.74 -18.32 -1.89
N MET A 132 28.96 -19.29 -2.38
CA MET A 132 29.38 -20.69 -2.47
C MET A 132 30.55 -20.89 -3.45
N LYS A 133 30.53 -20.18 -4.60
CA LYS A 133 31.66 -20.23 -5.55
C LYS A 133 32.94 -19.70 -4.92
N ILE A 134 32.85 -18.59 -4.18
CA ILE A 134 34.01 -17.98 -3.51
C ILE A 134 34.51 -18.90 -2.39
N SER A 135 33.63 -19.44 -1.55
CA SER A 135 34.04 -20.34 -0.46
C SER A 135 34.76 -21.58 -0.99
N LEU A 136 34.27 -22.16 -2.10
CA LEU A 136 34.91 -23.27 -2.78
C LEU A 136 36.28 -22.86 -3.35
N HIS A 137 36.38 -21.69 -3.98
CA HIS A 137 37.64 -21.20 -4.54
C HIS A 137 38.69 -20.99 -3.45
N VAL A 138 38.31 -20.38 -2.32
CA VAL A 138 39.20 -20.20 -1.16
C VAL A 138 39.64 -21.55 -0.58
N ALA A 139 38.73 -22.52 -0.46
CA ALA A 139 39.08 -23.86 -0.01
C ALA A 139 40.07 -24.55 -0.94
N LEU A 140 39.88 -24.41 -2.25
CA LEU A 140 40.79 -24.95 -3.26
C LEU A 140 42.16 -24.28 -3.20
N LEU A 141 42.22 -22.96 -3.09
CA LEU A 141 43.48 -22.21 -2.95
C LEU A 141 44.24 -22.63 -1.70
N ARG A 142 43.55 -22.79 -0.56
CA ARG A 142 44.16 -23.30 0.68
C ARG A 142 44.73 -24.69 0.49
N LYS A 143 44.01 -25.58 -0.21
CA LYS A 143 44.54 -26.91 -0.55
C LYS A 143 45.80 -26.81 -1.41
N GLN A 144 45.77 -26.01 -2.47
CA GLN A 144 46.92 -25.83 -3.37
C GLN A 144 48.14 -25.27 -2.65
N LEU A 145 47.97 -24.33 -1.73
CA LEU A 145 49.07 -23.80 -0.91
C LEU A 145 49.69 -24.87 -0.03
N LEU A 146 48.85 -25.69 0.62
CA LEU A 146 49.32 -26.81 1.43
C LEU A 146 50.04 -27.88 0.58
N ASP A 147 49.55 -28.15 -0.64
CA ASP A 147 50.19 -29.07 -1.59
C ASP A 147 51.59 -28.56 -2.05
N HIS A 148 51.87 -27.26 -1.87
CA HIS A 148 53.15 -26.61 -2.16
C HIS A 148 53.96 -26.23 -0.90
N ASP A 149 53.63 -26.79 0.26
CA ASP A 149 54.29 -26.52 1.56
C ASP A 149 54.23 -25.04 2.02
N ILE A 150 53.29 -24.25 1.50
CA ILE A 150 53.04 -22.87 1.92
C ILE A 150 51.90 -22.86 2.93
N GLN A 151 52.15 -22.35 4.13
CA GLN A 151 51.10 -22.24 5.14
C GLN A 151 50.09 -21.13 4.77
N PRO A 152 48.78 -21.43 4.71
CA PRO A 152 47.77 -20.42 4.44
C PRO A 152 47.62 -19.46 5.62
N VAL A 153 47.32 -18.21 5.31
CA VAL A 153 47.07 -17.15 6.31
C VAL A 153 45.85 -17.50 7.17
N SER A 154 45.91 -17.16 8.46
CA SER A 154 44.83 -17.37 9.42
C SER A 154 43.59 -16.54 9.05
N ILE A 155 42.42 -16.93 9.57
CA ILE A 155 41.17 -16.20 9.29
C ILE A 155 41.19 -14.83 9.97
N GLU A 156 41.80 -14.78 11.16
CA GLU A 156 41.89 -13.61 12.01
C GLU A 156 42.77 -12.52 11.37
N ASP A 157 43.92 -12.90 10.81
CA ASP A 157 44.83 -11.97 10.12
C ASP A 157 44.17 -11.42 8.85
N ALA A 158 43.45 -12.28 8.11
CA ALA A 158 42.73 -11.87 6.90
C ALA A 158 41.59 -10.87 7.20
N LEU A 159 40.91 -11.02 8.35
CA LEU A 159 39.89 -10.06 8.79
C LEU A 159 40.48 -8.69 9.14
N GLN A 160 41.62 -8.67 9.82
CA GLN A 160 42.32 -7.40 10.15
C GLN A 160 42.78 -6.67 8.89
N GLU A 161 43.29 -7.40 7.89
CA GLU A 161 43.69 -6.80 6.62
C GLU A 161 42.49 -6.32 5.80
N TYR A 162 41.37 -7.05 5.84
CA TYR A 162 40.11 -6.64 5.21
C TYR A 162 39.59 -5.32 5.78
N GLU A 163 39.51 -5.18 7.10
CA GLU A 163 39.05 -3.94 7.74
C GLU A 163 39.97 -2.74 7.42
N LYS A 164 41.26 -3.00 7.23
CA LYS A 164 42.25 -1.97 6.86
C LYS A 164 42.13 -1.54 5.39
N SER A 165 41.83 -2.47 4.48
CA SER A 165 41.93 -2.27 3.03
C SER A 165 40.58 -2.01 2.33
N VAL A 166 39.45 -2.38 2.95
CA VAL A 166 38.11 -2.28 2.35
C VAL A 166 37.31 -1.17 3.00
N ARG A 167 36.73 -0.29 2.18
CA ARG A 167 35.78 0.73 2.63
C ARG A 167 34.39 0.44 2.08
N MET A 168 33.39 0.80 2.88
CA MET A 168 31.98 0.62 2.57
C MET A 168 31.34 1.97 2.26
N GLU A 169 30.74 2.14 1.08
CA GLU A 169 29.82 3.23 0.83
C GLU A 169 28.39 2.71 0.76
N ASN A 170 27.52 3.35 1.54
CA ASN A 170 26.09 3.06 1.54
C ASN A 170 25.41 4.10 0.65
N SER A 171 25.13 3.74 -0.59
CA SER A 171 24.30 4.56 -1.46
C SER A 171 22.83 4.43 -1.01
N ILE A 172 22.28 5.51 -0.44
CA ILE A 172 20.90 5.56 0.12
C ILE A 172 19.82 5.18 -0.91
N SER A 173 20.12 5.24 -2.22
CA SER A 173 19.13 5.06 -3.29
C SER A 173 18.86 3.62 -3.73
N ASN A 174 19.61 2.62 -3.25
CA ASN A 174 19.44 1.24 -3.71
C ASN A 174 19.25 0.29 -2.52
N VAL A 175 18.16 -0.48 -2.52
CA VAL A 175 17.74 -1.36 -1.42
C VAL A 175 18.72 -2.55 -1.21
N SER A 176 19.78 -2.64 -2.02
CA SER A 176 20.93 -3.56 -1.85
C SER A 176 22.29 -2.89 -2.13
N GLY A 177 22.36 -1.55 -2.11
CA GLY A 177 23.48 -0.73 -2.61
C GLY A 177 24.63 -0.49 -1.65
N THR A 178 25.11 -1.54 -0.97
CA THR A 178 26.39 -1.47 -0.26
C THR A 178 27.50 -1.81 -1.26
N SER A 179 28.18 -0.79 -1.76
CA SER A 179 29.33 -1.00 -2.63
C SER A 179 30.59 -1.06 -1.78
N LEU A 180 31.29 -2.18 -1.85
CA LEU A 180 32.58 -2.37 -1.22
C LEU A 180 33.67 -2.08 -2.26
N TRP A 181 34.60 -1.21 -1.92
CA TRP A 181 35.77 -0.96 -2.74
C TRP A 181 37.03 -1.02 -1.91
N VAL A 182 38.08 -1.48 -2.56
CA VAL A 182 39.43 -1.56 -2.02
C VAL A 182 40.11 -0.22 -2.22
N ILE A 183 40.82 0.27 -1.20
CA ILE A 183 41.56 1.54 -1.24
C ILE A 183 42.65 1.44 -2.31
N ASP A 184 42.75 2.49 -3.15
CA ASP A 184 43.68 2.55 -4.28
C ASP A 184 45.15 2.35 -3.91
N ASP A 185 45.54 2.75 -2.69
CA ASP A 185 46.90 2.66 -2.18
C ASP A 185 47.24 1.27 -1.56
N SER A 186 46.28 0.35 -1.51
CA SER A 186 46.54 -0.97 -0.92
C SER A 186 47.23 -1.93 -1.91
N PRO A 187 48.26 -2.68 -1.48
CA PRO A 187 48.95 -3.66 -2.34
C PRO A 187 48.01 -4.79 -2.80
N THR A 188 46.94 -5.04 -2.04
CA THR A 188 45.95 -6.09 -2.27
C THR A 188 45.09 -5.82 -3.51
N LYS A 189 44.93 -4.56 -3.93
CA LYS A 189 44.08 -4.18 -5.07
C LYS A 189 44.49 -4.86 -6.39
N ALA A 190 45.79 -5.10 -6.60
CA ALA A 190 46.29 -5.76 -7.80
C ALA A 190 45.83 -7.23 -7.92
N PHE A 191 45.46 -7.85 -6.81
CA PHE A 191 45.06 -9.26 -6.75
C PHE A 191 43.54 -9.45 -6.66
N VAL A 192 42.76 -8.36 -6.67
CA VAL A 192 41.29 -8.44 -6.60
C VAL A 192 40.75 -8.76 -8.00
N PRO A 193 40.14 -9.93 -8.21
CA PRO A 193 39.51 -10.25 -9.49
C PRO A 193 38.30 -9.36 -9.71
N ASN A 194 38.04 -8.99 -10.97
CA ASN A 194 36.88 -8.18 -11.32
C ASN A 194 35.60 -8.99 -11.04
N ALA A 195 34.75 -8.51 -10.13
CA ALA A 195 33.53 -9.21 -9.72
C ALA A 195 32.59 -9.54 -10.90
N ARG A 196 32.67 -8.79 -12.01
CA ARG A 196 31.90 -9.03 -13.24
C ARG A 196 32.32 -10.28 -14.02
N GLU A 197 33.54 -10.81 -13.81
CA GLU A 197 34.00 -12.04 -14.47
C GLU A 197 33.18 -13.27 -14.06
N TYR A 198 32.52 -13.24 -12.90
CA TYR A 198 31.62 -14.32 -12.47
C TYR A 198 30.27 -14.30 -13.18
N ASP A 199 29.91 -13.21 -13.85
CA ASP A 199 28.61 -13.02 -14.51
C ASP A 199 28.68 -13.35 -16.02
N SER A 200 29.84 -13.18 -16.66
CA SER A 200 30.03 -13.27 -18.13
C SER A 200 29.97 -14.69 -18.73
N LYS A 201 30.03 -15.76 -17.92
CA LYS A 201 29.93 -17.14 -18.44
C LYS A 201 28.52 -17.63 -18.77
N LYS A 202 27.49 -16.79 -18.63
CA LYS A 202 26.10 -17.16 -18.97
C LYS A 202 25.71 -16.92 -20.43
N GLU A 203 26.49 -16.18 -21.21
CA GLU A 203 26.09 -15.80 -22.59
C GLU A 203 26.59 -16.74 -23.69
N ASN A 204 27.45 -17.72 -23.38
CA ASN A 204 28.06 -18.62 -24.37
C ASN A 204 27.62 -20.09 -24.23
N SER A 205 26.42 -20.37 -23.71
CA SER A 205 25.90 -21.74 -23.59
C SER A 205 24.47 -21.86 -24.07
#